data_AF-A0A8K0C734-F1
#
_entry.id   AF-A0A8K0C734-F1
#
_cell.length_a   1.000
_cell.length_b   1.000
_cell.length_c   1.000
_cell.angle_alpha   90.00
_cell.angle_beta   90.00
_cell.angle_gamma   90.00
#
_symmetry.space_group_name_H-M   'P 1'
#
loop_
_entity.id
_entity.type
_entity.pdbx_description
1 polymer ?
#
loop_
_entity_poly.entity_id
_entity_poly.type
_entity_poly.pdbx_seq_one_letter_code
_entity_poly.pdbx_strand_id
1 'polypeptide(L)'
;MQWYINDPSITHRRNRRKATKRKIKSSELKIEDKLNEYQKKIKEKSTQVQDSYTRVSRRSMSYYETWEKINKKMTRWWNEEVKEEIKLNKRKWKEYRENETQDSYHNYKEQRQEVRRIVQDAKKASWEQLRDEMEKRFCKNPKLFYRRPKKFPKSAFEEYIRQK
;
A
#
# COMPACT_ATOMS: atom_id res chain seq x y z
N MET A 1 -33.59 -0.22 -86.31
CA MET A 1 -33.02 -1.55 -85.98
C MET A 1 -32.71 -1.62 -84.49
N GLN A 2 -33.66 -2.05 -83.66
CA GLN A 2 -33.49 -2.18 -82.21
C GLN A 2 -34.12 -3.49 -81.75
N TRP A 3 -33.40 -4.61 -81.87
CA TRP A 3 -33.85 -5.90 -81.36
C TRP A 3 -32.69 -6.69 -80.76
N TYR A 4 -32.12 -6.19 -79.66
CA TYR A 4 -31.20 -6.96 -78.80
C TYR A 4 -31.20 -6.44 -77.36
N ILE A 5 -32.38 -6.29 -76.74
CA ILE A 5 -32.45 -5.83 -75.35
C ILE A 5 -32.83 -6.96 -74.37
N ASN A 6 -33.44 -8.06 -74.83
CA ASN A 6 -33.99 -9.09 -73.95
C ASN A 6 -33.46 -10.51 -74.23
N ASP A 7 -32.14 -10.69 -74.25
CA ASP A 7 -31.54 -12.03 -74.18
C ASP A 7 -31.59 -12.56 -72.72
N PRO A 8 -32.31 -13.66 -72.43
CA PRO A 8 -32.42 -14.24 -71.09
C PRO A 8 -31.08 -14.65 -70.48
N SER A 9 -30.08 -14.97 -71.31
CA SER A 9 -28.74 -15.34 -70.86
C SER A 9 -27.99 -14.13 -70.26
N ILE A 10 -28.19 -12.94 -70.83
CA ILE A 10 -27.58 -11.68 -70.38
C ILE A 10 -28.23 -11.20 -69.07
N THR A 11 -29.56 -11.30 -68.96
CA THR A 11 -30.28 -10.93 -67.73
C THR A 11 -29.94 -11.88 -66.57
N HIS A 12 -29.82 -13.19 -66.83
CA HIS A 12 -29.38 -14.16 -65.83
C HIS A 12 -27.95 -13.89 -65.34
N ARG A 13 -27.02 -13.57 -66.25
CA ARG A 13 -25.64 -13.20 -65.90
C ARG A 13 -25.57 -11.90 -65.09
N ARG A 14 -26.38 -10.89 -65.44
CA ARG A 14 -26.50 -9.64 -64.67
C ARG A 14 -27.06 -9.89 -63.28
N ASN A 15 -28.09 -10.73 -63.14
CA ASN A 15 -28.70 -11.05 -61.86
C ASN A 15 -27.76 -11.86 -60.96
N ARG A 16 -27.03 -12.84 -61.51
CA ARG A 16 -25.96 -13.54 -60.78
C ARG A 16 -24.88 -12.57 -60.29
N ARG A 17 -24.40 -11.66 -61.14
CA ARG A 17 -23.41 -10.64 -60.74
C ARG A 17 -23.94 -9.73 -59.62
N LYS A 18 -25.21 -9.28 -59.70
CA LYS A 18 -25.84 -8.50 -58.63
C LYS A 18 -25.95 -9.29 -57.32
N ALA A 19 -26.31 -10.57 -57.38
CA ALA A 19 -26.38 -11.45 -56.22
C ALA A 19 -24.99 -11.67 -55.58
N THR A 20 -23.95 -11.92 -56.37
CA THR A 20 -22.57 -12.05 -55.87
C THR A 20 -22.11 -10.77 -55.20
N LYS A 21 -22.36 -9.58 -55.80
CA LYS A 21 -22.03 -8.29 -55.18
C LYS A 21 -22.73 -8.07 -53.85
N ARG A 22 -24.00 -8.47 -53.73
CA ARG A 22 -24.75 -8.39 -52.46
C ARG A 22 -24.17 -9.34 -51.40
N LYS A 23 -23.77 -10.55 -51.79
CA LYS A 23 -23.12 -11.52 -50.89
C LYS A 23 -21.77 -10.98 -50.39
N ILE A 24 -20.94 -10.44 -51.28
CA ILE A 24 -19.64 -9.83 -50.94
C ILE A 24 -19.85 -8.66 -49.96
N LYS A 25 -20.75 -7.74 -50.28
CA LYS A 25 -21.05 -6.59 -49.41
C LYS A 25 -21.57 -7.03 -48.03
N SER A 26 -22.40 -8.08 -47.98
CA SER A 26 -22.90 -8.64 -46.73
C SER A 26 -21.80 -9.31 -45.91
N SER A 27 -20.83 -9.99 -46.54
CA SER A 27 -19.68 -10.55 -45.83
C SER A 27 -18.73 -9.46 -45.34
N GLU A 28 -18.53 -8.38 -46.09
CA GLU A 28 -17.70 -7.22 -45.69
C GLU A 28 -18.26 -6.54 -44.45
N LEU A 29 -19.58 -6.26 -44.42
CA LEU A 29 -20.26 -5.71 -43.24
C LEU A 29 -20.07 -6.58 -41.99
N LYS A 30 -20.17 -7.91 -42.14
CA LYS A 30 -19.93 -8.85 -41.02
C LYS A 30 -18.48 -8.85 -40.55
N ILE A 31 -17.52 -8.55 -41.42
CA ILE A 31 -16.09 -8.43 -41.07
C ILE A 31 -15.85 -7.12 -40.33
N GLU A 32 -16.43 -6.01 -40.78
CA GLU A 32 -16.37 -4.71 -40.11
C GLU A 32 -16.99 -4.75 -38.71
N ASP A 33 -18.16 -5.38 -38.55
CA ASP A 33 -18.80 -5.55 -37.24
C ASP A 33 -17.90 -6.31 -36.26
N LYS A 34 -17.26 -7.39 -36.72
CA LYS A 34 -16.29 -8.15 -35.92
C LYS A 34 -15.06 -7.34 -35.56
N LEU A 35 -14.51 -6.56 -36.50
CA LEU A 35 -13.36 -5.68 -36.25
C LEU A 35 -13.69 -4.62 -35.19
N ASN A 36 -14.88 -4.02 -35.27
CA ASN A 36 -15.35 -3.07 -34.27
C ASN A 36 -15.54 -3.71 -32.89
N GLU A 37 -16.06 -4.94 -32.84
CA GLU A 37 -16.16 -5.71 -31.60
C GLU A 37 -14.78 -5.97 -30.97
N TYR A 38 -13.78 -6.34 -31.78
CA TYR A 38 -12.41 -6.53 -31.30
C TYR A 38 -11.78 -5.22 -30.79
N GLN A 39 -11.94 -4.12 -31.53
CA GLN A 39 -11.48 -2.78 -31.13
C GLN A 39 -12.09 -2.36 -29.78
N LYS A 40 -13.39 -2.63 -29.58
CA LYS A 40 -14.08 -2.34 -28.33
C LYS A 40 -13.52 -3.16 -27.16
N LYS A 41 -13.32 -4.48 -27.36
CA LYS A 41 -12.71 -5.36 -26.34
C LYS A 41 -11.29 -4.96 -25.97
N ILE A 42 -10.50 -4.49 -26.93
CA ILE A 42 -9.14 -3.98 -26.67
C ILE A 42 -9.19 -2.72 -25.80
N LYS A 43 -10.09 -1.78 -26.12
CA LYS A 43 -10.28 -0.56 -25.32
C LYS A 43 -10.71 -0.88 -23.89
N GLU A 44 -11.71 -1.76 -23.71
CA GLU A 44 -12.20 -2.18 -22.39
C GLU A 44 -11.10 -2.85 -21.54
N LYS A 45 -10.27 -3.70 -22.15
CA LYS A 45 -9.11 -4.29 -21.46
C LYS A 45 -8.07 -3.23 -21.08
N SER A 46 -7.81 -2.27 -21.96
CA SER A 46 -6.84 -1.21 -21.69
C SER A 46 -7.27 -0.30 -20.53
N THR A 47 -8.57 0.02 -20.44
CA THR A 47 -9.13 0.80 -19.32
C THR A 47 -9.09 0.00 -18.02
N GLN A 48 -9.38 -1.30 -18.06
CA GLN A 48 -9.29 -2.16 -16.87
C GLN A 48 -7.86 -2.26 -16.31
N VAL A 49 -6.86 -2.32 -17.19
CA VAL A 49 -5.44 -2.31 -16.80
C VAL A 49 -5.05 -0.96 -16.18
N GLN A 50 -5.47 0.16 -16.77
CA GLN A 50 -5.24 1.51 -16.20
C GLN A 50 -5.92 1.70 -14.83
N ASP A 51 -7.14 1.22 -14.65
CA ASP A 51 -7.86 1.26 -13.37
C ASP A 51 -7.15 0.40 -12.32
N SER A 52 -6.60 -0.75 -12.70
CA SER A 52 -5.81 -1.58 -11.78
C SER A 52 -4.53 -0.87 -11.31
N TYR A 53 -3.82 -0.19 -12.23
CA TYR A 53 -2.57 0.51 -11.94
C TYR A 53 -2.81 1.73 -11.04
N THR A 54 -3.84 2.52 -11.31
CA THR A 54 -4.23 3.66 -10.49
C THR A 54 -4.71 3.23 -9.10
N ARG A 55 -5.42 2.09 -8.99
CA ARG A 55 -5.86 1.54 -7.70
C ARG A 55 -4.70 1.02 -6.85
N VAL A 56 -3.72 0.34 -7.46
CA VAL A 56 -2.49 -0.09 -6.80
C VAL A 56 -1.65 1.12 -6.38
N SER A 57 -1.49 2.11 -7.26
CA SER A 57 -0.74 3.34 -6.99
C SER A 57 -1.35 4.17 -5.84
N ARG A 58 -2.68 4.35 -5.80
CA ARG A 58 -3.38 4.97 -4.66
C ARG A 58 -3.15 4.22 -3.35
N ARG A 59 -3.13 2.88 -3.40
CA ARG A 59 -2.89 2.05 -2.22
C ARG A 59 -1.45 2.22 -1.73
N SER A 60 -0.48 2.22 -2.64
CA SER A 60 0.93 2.46 -2.35
C SER A 60 1.17 3.87 -1.77
N MET A 61 0.58 4.92 -2.34
CA MET A 61 0.66 6.29 -1.83
C MET A 61 0.09 6.42 -0.40
N SER A 62 -1.03 5.75 -0.11
CA SER A 62 -1.61 5.70 1.24
C SER A 62 -0.64 5.12 2.27
N TYR A 63 0.16 4.11 1.90
CA TYR A 63 1.19 3.57 2.78
C TYR A 63 2.28 4.63 3.08
N TYR A 64 2.78 5.35 2.07
CA TYR A 64 3.80 6.37 2.31
C TYR A 64 3.29 7.55 3.17
N GLU A 65 2.06 8.02 2.93
CA GLU A 65 1.43 9.08 3.73
C GLU A 65 1.15 8.65 5.18
N THR A 66 0.79 7.39 5.40
CA THR A 66 0.64 6.84 6.76
C THR A 66 1.99 6.65 7.44
N TRP A 67 3.02 6.19 6.74
CA TRP A 67 4.39 6.07 7.26
C TRP A 67 4.98 7.41 7.68
N GLU A 68 4.79 8.49 6.90
CA GLU A 68 5.21 9.84 7.30
C GLU A 68 4.45 10.37 8.53
N LYS A 69 3.13 10.10 8.62
CA LYS A 69 2.32 10.45 9.80
C LYS A 69 2.69 9.64 11.04
N ILE A 70 3.17 8.41 10.88
CA ILE A 70 3.70 7.57 11.96
C ILE A 70 5.09 8.06 12.39
N ASN A 71 5.95 8.45 11.44
CA ASN A 71 7.28 9.01 11.73
C ASN A 71 7.20 10.34 12.50
N LYS A 72 6.22 11.21 12.19
CA LYS A 72 5.95 12.43 13.01
C LYS A 72 5.41 12.14 14.42
N LYS A 73 5.00 10.89 14.70
CA LYS A 73 4.52 10.42 16.01
C LYS A 73 5.48 9.42 16.67
N MET A 74 6.76 9.41 16.29
CA MET A 74 7.74 8.57 16.99
C MET A 74 7.70 8.89 18.49
N THR A 75 7.52 7.84 19.27
CA THR A 75 7.39 7.94 20.72
C THR A 75 8.67 8.51 21.29
N ARG A 76 8.62 9.40 22.28
CA ARG A 76 9.80 10.14 22.79
C ARG A 76 10.99 9.27 23.19
N TRP A 77 10.76 8.02 23.58
CA TRP A 77 11.80 7.04 23.89
C TRP A 77 12.52 6.47 22.66
N TRP A 78 12.07 6.78 21.44
CA TRP A 78 12.68 6.35 20.18
C TRP A 78 13.82 7.29 19.77
N ASN A 79 14.87 7.32 20.58
CA ASN A 79 16.06 8.14 20.37
C ASN A 79 17.07 7.43 19.42
N GLU A 80 18.13 8.15 19.04
CA GLU A 80 19.14 7.61 18.11
C GLU A 80 19.92 6.43 18.70
N GLU A 81 20.18 6.47 20.00
CA GLU A 81 20.82 5.40 20.76
C GLU A 81 20.04 4.07 20.66
N VAL A 82 18.72 4.09 20.93
CA VAL A 82 17.85 2.92 20.79
C VAL A 82 17.85 2.39 19.36
N LYS A 83 17.92 3.26 18.34
CA LYS A 83 17.96 2.82 16.94
C LYS A 83 19.27 2.12 16.60
N GLU A 84 20.40 2.70 16.99
CA GLU A 84 21.72 2.12 16.72
C GLU A 84 21.89 0.77 17.41
N GLU A 85 21.41 0.64 18.64
CA GLU A 85 21.46 -0.61 19.41
C GLU A 85 20.55 -1.70 18.80
N ILE A 86 19.34 -1.33 18.34
CA ILE A 86 18.46 -2.24 17.59
C ILE A 86 19.11 -2.67 16.27
N LYS A 87 19.79 -1.76 15.57
CA LYS A 87 20.49 -2.04 14.31
C LYS A 87 21.67 -2.97 14.53
N LEU A 88 22.45 -2.77 15.59
CA LEU A 88 23.54 -3.64 16.02
C LEU A 88 23.02 -5.04 16.36
N ASN A 89 21.91 -5.15 17.11
CA ASN A 89 21.27 -6.42 17.42
C ASN A 89 20.81 -7.18 16.16
N LYS A 90 20.26 -6.47 15.17
CA LYS A 90 19.92 -7.07 13.87
C LYS A 90 21.15 -7.58 13.13
N ARG A 91 22.28 -6.85 13.20
CA ARG A 91 23.54 -7.27 12.59
C ARG A 91 24.06 -8.55 13.24
N LYS A 92 24.14 -8.60 14.57
CA LYS A 92 24.56 -9.82 15.30
C LYS A 92 23.63 -11.02 15.06
N TRP A 93 22.32 -10.79 14.95
CA TRP A 93 21.39 -11.85 14.56
C TRP A 93 21.70 -12.40 13.15
N LYS A 94 22.00 -11.51 12.20
CA LYS A 94 22.40 -11.90 10.85
C LYS A 94 23.71 -12.69 10.86
N GLU A 95 24.72 -12.22 11.60
CA GLU A 95 26.01 -12.93 11.77
C GLU A 95 25.83 -14.33 12.36
N TYR A 96 24.96 -14.50 13.36
CA TYR A 96 24.60 -15.82 13.89
C TYR A 96 23.90 -16.70 12.84
N ARG A 97 22.97 -16.13 12.08
CA ARG A 97 22.25 -16.85 11.02
C ARG A 97 23.15 -17.32 9.87
N GLU A 98 24.28 -16.67 9.66
CA GLU A 98 25.24 -17.03 8.61
C GLU A 98 26.28 -18.05 9.10
N ASN A 99 26.77 -17.92 10.33
CA ASN A 99 27.84 -18.77 10.86
C ASN A 99 27.35 -19.96 11.69
N GLU A 100 26.17 -19.87 12.31
CA GLU A 100 25.55 -20.86 13.20
C GLU A 100 26.45 -21.36 14.35
N THR A 101 27.41 -20.54 14.78
CA THR A 101 28.31 -20.86 15.90
C THR A 101 27.71 -20.52 17.25
N GLN A 102 28.11 -21.24 18.31
CA GLN A 102 27.70 -20.95 19.69
C GLN A 102 28.15 -19.56 20.14
N ASP A 103 29.35 -19.12 19.75
CA ASP A 103 29.88 -17.80 20.11
C ASP A 103 29.07 -16.66 19.48
N SER A 104 28.69 -16.80 18.19
CA SER A 104 27.84 -15.80 17.54
C SER A 104 26.43 -15.75 18.14
N TYR A 105 25.89 -16.89 18.57
CA TYR A 105 24.64 -16.95 19.32
C TYR A 105 24.74 -16.24 20.68
N HIS A 106 25.83 -16.47 21.42
CA HIS A 106 26.08 -15.84 22.70
C HIS A 106 26.16 -14.32 22.57
N ASN A 107 26.96 -13.83 21.61
CA ASN A 107 27.11 -12.41 21.31
C ASN A 107 25.78 -11.74 20.91
N TYR A 108 24.92 -12.43 20.16
CA TYR A 108 23.56 -11.98 19.86
C TYR A 108 22.68 -11.93 21.12
N LYS A 109 22.74 -12.94 21.98
CA LYS A 109 21.93 -13.03 23.19
C LYS A 109 22.26 -11.91 24.18
N GLU A 110 23.54 -11.63 24.40
CA GLU A 110 24.00 -10.51 25.22
C GLU A 110 23.51 -9.17 24.66
N GLN A 111 23.70 -8.96 23.36
CA GLN A 111 23.23 -7.74 22.69
C GLN A 111 21.71 -7.57 22.83
N ARG A 112 20.95 -8.65 22.69
CA ARG A 112 19.48 -8.62 22.84
C ARG A 112 19.07 -8.23 24.26
N GLN A 113 19.80 -8.67 25.29
CA GLN A 113 19.56 -8.25 26.67
C GLN A 113 19.87 -6.76 26.84
N GLU A 114 20.96 -6.28 26.25
CA GLU A 114 21.34 -4.87 26.32
C GLU A 114 20.31 -3.97 25.63
N VAL A 115 19.87 -4.32 24.41
CA VAL A 115 18.78 -3.60 23.73
C VAL A 115 17.52 -3.57 24.60
N ARG A 116 17.19 -4.68 25.29
CA ARG A 116 16.02 -4.73 26.17
C ARG A 116 16.16 -3.73 27.32
N ARG A 117 17.35 -3.64 27.94
CA ARG A 117 17.65 -2.70 29.03
C ARG A 117 17.53 -1.25 28.55
N ILE A 118 18.22 -0.90 27.47
CA ILE A 118 18.22 0.45 26.90
C ILE A 118 16.80 0.88 26.50
N VAL A 119 16.00 0.00 25.88
CA VAL A 119 14.61 0.30 25.54
C VAL A 119 13.74 0.51 26.79
N GLN A 120 13.98 -0.25 27.87
CA GLN A 120 13.26 -0.07 29.14
C GLN A 120 13.61 1.28 29.78
N ASP A 121 14.90 1.63 29.81
CA ASP A 121 15.39 2.88 30.39
C ASP A 121 14.91 4.09 29.59
N ALA A 122 15.01 4.05 28.26
CA ALA A 122 14.52 5.11 27.39
C ALA A 122 13.00 5.31 27.54
N LYS A 123 12.24 4.22 27.69
CA LYS A 123 10.80 4.29 27.98
C LYS A 123 10.55 4.94 29.32
N LYS A 124 11.25 4.52 30.37
CA LYS A 124 11.13 5.10 31.72
C LYS A 124 11.41 6.59 31.71
N ALA A 125 12.53 7.01 31.12
CA ALA A 125 12.89 8.42 30.97
C ALA A 125 11.83 9.22 30.18
N SER A 126 11.29 8.65 29.10
CA SER A 126 10.20 9.27 28.35
C SER A 126 8.91 9.41 29.16
N TRP A 127 8.65 8.52 30.11
CA TRP A 127 7.48 8.62 31.00
C TRP A 127 7.69 9.68 32.08
N GLU A 128 8.88 9.76 32.66
CA GLU A 128 9.24 10.80 33.64
C GLU A 128 9.13 12.19 33.01
N GLN A 129 9.68 12.40 31.81
CA GLN A 129 9.52 13.68 31.10
C GLN A 129 8.06 14.01 30.81
N LEU A 130 7.25 13.01 30.47
CA LEU A 130 5.82 13.21 30.23
C LEU A 130 5.11 13.61 31.52
N ARG A 131 5.47 13.01 32.65
CA ARG A 131 4.97 13.36 33.99
C ARG A 131 5.31 14.81 34.33
N ASP A 132 6.55 15.24 34.14
CA ASP A 132 6.97 16.63 34.42
C ASP A 132 6.21 17.64 33.56
N GLU A 133 6.01 17.32 32.27
CA GLU A 133 5.21 18.16 31.38
C GLU A 133 3.75 18.22 31.77
N MET A 134 3.21 17.10 32.24
CA MET A 134 1.86 17.03 32.78
C MET A 134 1.73 17.90 34.03
N GLU A 135 2.62 17.76 35.01
CA GLU A 135 2.64 18.59 36.22
C GLU A 135 2.68 20.09 35.89
N LYS A 136 3.57 20.51 34.99
CA LYS A 136 3.67 21.90 34.51
C LYS A 136 2.39 22.40 33.83
N ARG A 137 1.73 21.55 33.04
CA ARG A 137 0.46 21.90 32.36
C ARG A 137 -0.72 21.92 33.34
N PHE A 138 -0.69 21.08 34.36
CA PHE A 138 -1.76 20.97 35.36
C PHE A 138 -1.77 22.11 36.35
N CYS A 139 -0.61 22.67 36.74
CA CYS A 139 -0.55 23.91 37.49
C CYS A 139 -1.36 25.05 36.82
N LYS A 140 -1.46 25.02 35.49
CA LYS A 140 -2.21 26.03 34.71
C LYS A 140 -3.69 25.68 34.49
N ASN A 141 -4.08 24.40 34.59
CA ASN A 141 -5.47 23.97 34.40
C ASN A 141 -5.79 22.68 35.18
N PRO A 142 -6.33 22.78 36.41
CA PRO A 142 -6.56 21.63 37.28
C PRO A 142 -7.65 20.67 36.75
N LYS A 143 -8.55 21.11 35.87
CA LYS A 143 -9.57 20.23 35.25
C LYS A 143 -8.97 19.18 34.32
N LEU A 144 -7.75 19.40 33.83
CA LEU A 144 -7.06 18.45 32.98
C LEU A 144 -6.30 17.37 33.77
N PHE A 145 -6.09 17.55 35.08
CA PHE A 145 -5.28 16.66 35.93
C PHE A 145 -5.79 15.21 35.94
N TYR A 146 -7.10 15.04 36.10
CA TYR A 146 -7.74 13.72 36.14
C TYR A 146 -7.92 13.10 34.75
N ARG A 147 -7.64 13.83 33.68
CA ARG A 147 -7.76 13.33 32.31
C ARG A 147 -6.52 12.53 31.96
N ARG A 148 -6.57 11.21 32.21
CA ARG A 148 -5.51 10.27 31.83
C ARG A 148 -5.14 10.45 30.35
N PRO A 149 -3.88 10.77 30.01
CA PRO A 149 -3.44 10.78 28.61
C PRO A 149 -3.64 9.40 28.01
N LYS A 150 -4.11 9.31 26.76
CA LYS A 150 -4.37 8.02 26.08
C LYS A 150 -3.15 7.08 26.06
N LYS A 151 -1.94 7.62 26.17
CA LYS A 151 -0.69 6.86 26.17
C LYS A 151 -0.18 6.51 27.57
N PHE A 152 -0.73 7.07 28.65
CA PHE A 152 -0.25 6.81 30.00
C PHE A 152 -0.77 5.45 30.50
N PRO A 153 0.11 4.52 30.96
CA PRO A 153 -0.33 3.24 31.50
C PRO A 153 -1.27 3.44 32.68
N LYS A 154 -2.37 2.67 32.74
CA LYS A 154 -3.37 2.81 33.81
C LYS A 154 -2.75 2.65 35.21
N SER A 155 -1.92 1.62 35.38
CA SER A 155 -1.22 1.33 36.64
C SER A 155 -0.32 2.48 37.09
N ALA A 156 0.53 2.99 36.19
CA ALA A 156 1.42 4.10 36.47
C ALA A 156 0.65 5.40 36.80
N PHE A 157 -0.50 5.63 36.14
CA PHE A 157 -1.33 6.82 36.40
C PHE A 157 -1.99 6.76 37.78
N GLU A 158 -2.52 5.60 38.14
CA GLU A 158 -3.16 5.36 39.43
C GLU A 158 -2.16 5.44 40.58
N GLU A 159 -0.95 4.91 40.39
CA GLU A 159 0.14 5.04 41.34
C GLU A 159 0.57 6.50 41.52
N TYR A 160 0.68 7.27 40.43
CA TYR A 160 0.98 8.70 40.47
C TYR A 160 -0.09 9.51 41.21
N ILE A 161 -1.39 9.22 40.99
CA ILE A 161 -2.47 9.88 41.73
C ILE A 161 -2.41 9.55 43.22
N ARG A 162 -2.05 8.31 43.60
CA ARG A 162 -1.95 7.91 45.03
C ARG A 162 -0.80 8.57 45.78
N GLN A 163 0.26 8.96 45.08
CA GLN A 163 1.44 9.62 45.67
C GLN A 163 1.27 11.14 45.86
N LYS A 164 0.15 11.71 45.42
CA LYS A 164 -0.20 13.13 45.49
C LYS A 164 -1.31 13.37 46.51
#